data_AF-X1SPC6-F1
#
_entry.id   AF-X1SPC6-F1
#
_cell.length_a   1.000
_cell.length_b   1.000
_cell.length_c   1.000
_cell.angle_alpha   90.00
_cell.angle_beta   90.00
_cell.angle_gamma   90.00
#
_symmetry.space_group_name_H-M   'P 1'
#
loop_
_entity.id
_entity.type
_entity.pdbx_description
1 polymer ?
#
loop_
_entity_poly.entity_id
_entity_poly.type
_entity_poly.pdbx_seq_one_letter_code
_entity_poly.pdbx_strand_id
1 'polypeptide(L)'
;MTLETRSRAWIKSFVWRILGIFVLGTIAWLVTHSLKAMTTITIIFHGVRVILYYFHERVWERISWGRIKHPLSSLPINKELTPGDLKIIQNQLKKLGYID
;
A
#
# COMPACT_ATOMS: atom_id res chain seq x y z
N MET A 1 -2.07 11.72 -18.90
CA MET A 1 -1.58 11.11 -17.65
C MET A 1 -0.12 11.49 -17.47
N THR A 2 0.20 12.37 -16.53
CA THR A 2 1.61 12.66 -16.18
C THR A 2 2.16 11.52 -15.33
N LEU A 3 3.25 10.89 -15.76
CA LEU A 3 3.89 9.80 -15.01
C LEU A 3 4.53 10.37 -13.74
N GLU A 4 4.12 9.84 -12.59
CA GLU A 4 4.76 10.12 -11.30
C GLU A 4 6.13 9.46 -11.27
N THR A 5 7.20 10.25 -11.08
CA THR A 5 8.54 9.68 -10.91
C THR A 5 8.66 9.04 -9.53
N ARG A 6 9.41 7.92 -9.45
CA ARG A 6 9.64 7.20 -8.17
C ARG A 6 10.17 8.15 -7.09
N SER A 7 11.10 9.03 -7.45
CA SER A 7 11.68 10.03 -6.54
C SER A 7 10.64 11.01 -5.99
N ARG A 8 9.71 11.51 -6.82
CA ARG A 8 8.65 12.41 -6.36
C ARG A 8 7.71 11.73 -5.37
N ALA A 9 7.37 10.45 -5.60
CA ALA A 9 6.53 9.69 -4.68
C ALA A 9 7.20 9.50 -3.31
N TRP A 10 8.49 9.18 -3.30
CA TRP A 10 9.27 9.06 -2.06
C TRP A 10 9.36 10.38 -1.28
N ILE A 11 9.67 11.48 -1.96
CA ILE A 11 9.76 12.81 -1.33
C ILE A 11 8.41 13.20 -0.73
N LYS A 12 7.31 13.06 -1.48
CA LYS A 12 5.96 13.34 -0.97
C LYS A 12 5.64 12.50 0.28
N SER A 13 5.93 11.20 0.25
CA SER A 13 5.69 10.29 1.38
C SER A 13 6.50 10.70 2.61
N PHE A 14 7.76 11.09 2.41
CA PHE A 14 8.63 11.58 3.48
C PHE A 14 8.12 12.89 4.08
N VAL A 15 7.82 13.88 3.25
CA VAL A 15 7.25 15.19 3.67
C VAL A 15 5.97 14.98 4.46
N TRP A 16 5.08 14.10 3.98
CA TRP A 16 3.82 13.80 4.66
C TRP A 16 4.03 13.18 6.05
N ARG A 17 4.99 12.26 6.21
CA ARG A 17 5.31 11.64 7.50
C ARG A 17 5.89 12.64 8.49
N ILE A 18 6.81 13.47 8.04
CA ILE A 18 7.42 14.51 8.87
C ILE A 18 6.36 15.50 9.36
N LEU A 19 5.48 15.97 8.47
CA LEU A 19 4.37 16.85 8.85
C LEU A 19 3.44 16.19 9.88
N GLY A 20 3.10 14.92 9.71
CA GLY A 20 2.29 14.18 10.67
C GLY A 20 2.94 14.06 12.06
N ILE A 21 4.25 13.80 12.13
CA ILE A 21 5.00 13.76 13.39
C ILE A 21 4.97 15.12 14.09
N PHE A 22 5.21 16.20 13.34
CA PHE A 22 5.17 17.55 13.89
C PHE A 22 3.78 17.92 14.40
N VAL A 23 2.72 17.66 13.63
CA VAL A 23 1.34 17.94 14.05
C VAL A 23 0.98 17.19 15.33
N LEU A 24 1.28 15.89 15.41
CA LEU A 24 1.04 15.10 16.62
C LEU A 24 1.85 15.61 17.81
N GLY A 25 3.14 15.88 17.60
CA GLY A 25 4.02 16.43 18.64
C GLY A 25 3.52 17.77 19.15
N THR A 26 3.16 18.69 18.25
CA THR A 26 2.60 20.00 18.62
C THR A 26 1.32 19.86 19.44
N ILE A 27 0.37 19.02 19.01
CA ILE A 27 -0.86 18.78 19.78
C ILE A 27 -0.53 18.19 21.16
N ALA A 28 0.33 17.17 21.21
CA ALA A 28 0.71 16.53 22.46
C ALA A 28 1.41 17.51 23.42
N TRP A 29 2.27 18.39 22.92
CA TRP A 29 2.91 19.43 23.73
C TRP A 29 1.92 20.49 24.20
N LEU A 30 1.03 20.98 23.33
CA LEU A 30 0.01 21.97 23.71
C LEU A 30 -0.93 21.45 24.80
N VAL A 31 -1.26 20.15 24.78
CA VAL A 31 -2.12 19.55 25.81
C VAL A 31 -1.34 19.31 27.11
N THR A 32 -0.13 18.77 27.03
CA THR A 32 0.61 18.31 28.23
C THR A 32 1.53 19.35 28.84
N HIS A 33 1.86 20.41 28.10
CA HIS A 33 2.88 21.42 28.41
C HIS A 33 4.25 20.79 28.77
N SER A 34 4.53 19.58 28.31
CA SER A 34 5.73 18.81 28.68
C SER A 34 6.41 18.20 27.46
N LEU A 35 7.67 18.56 27.24
CA LEU A 35 8.49 18.00 26.14
C LEU A 35 8.75 16.50 26.33
N LYS A 36 8.88 16.05 27.59
CA LYS A 36 9.04 14.63 27.91
C LYS A 36 7.78 13.86 27.51
N ALA A 37 6.61 14.34 27.92
CA ALA A 37 5.33 13.70 27.59
C ALA A 37 5.07 13.71 26.07
N MET A 38 5.28 14.85 25.39
CA MET A 38 5.18 14.96 23.93
C MET A 38 6.01 13.89 23.22
N THR A 39 7.29 13.79 23.57
CA THR A 39 8.22 12.85 22.93
C THR A 39 7.80 11.41 23.19
N THR A 40 7.44 11.08 24.43
CA THR A 40 6.96 9.74 24.81
C THR A 40 5.69 9.37 24.04
N ILE A 41 4.68 10.25 23.99
CA ILE A 41 3.43 10.02 23.23
C ILE A 41 3.74 9.79 21.75
N THR A 42 4.58 10.65 21.16
CA THR A 42 4.89 10.59 19.73
C THR A 42 5.57 9.28 19.36
N ILE A 43 6.55 8.82 20.15
CA ILE A 43 7.26 7.57 19.91
C ILE A 43 6.32 6.37 20.08
N ILE A 44 5.57 6.33 21.19
CA ILE A 44 4.64 5.22 21.48
C ILE A 44 3.57 5.14 20.38
N PHE A 45 2.98 6.26 19.97
CA PHE A 45 1.97 6.29 18.92
C PHE A 45 2.47 5.69 17.61
N HIS A 46 3.67 6.08 17.17
CA HIS A 46 4.24 5.54 15.93
C HIS A 46 4.60 4.05 16.04
N GLY A 47 5.15 3.62 17.19
CA GLY A 47 5.44 2.21 17.45
C GLY A 47 4.17 1.35 17.46
N VAL A 48 3.15 1.76 18.21
CA VAL A 48 1.85 1.08 18.28
C VAL A 48 1.20 1.04 16.90
N ARG A 49 1.27 2.13 16.12
CA ARG A 49 0.70 2.17 14.78
C ARG A 49 1.30 1.12 13.85
N VAL A 50 2.62 0.88 13.91
CA VAL A 50 3.27 -0.17 13.10
C VAL A 50 2.75 -1.55 13.48
N ILE A 51 2.68 -1.84 14.78
CA ILE A 51 2.16 -3.11 15.30
C ILE A 51 0.71 -3.30 14.89
N LEU A 52 -0.12 -2.28 15.11
CA LEU A 52 -1.54 -2.30 14.78
C LEU A 52 -1.77 -2.48 13.27
N TYR A 53 -0.99 -1.79 12.43
CA TYR A 53 -1.07 -1.93 10.99
C TYR A 53 -0.76 -3.36 10.55
N TYR A 54 0.28 -3.99 11.12
CA TYR A 54 0.61 -5.38 10.82
C TYR A 54 -0.55 -6.32 11.14
N PHE A 55 -1.13 -6.24 12.35
CA PHE A 55 -2.26 -7.09 12.72
C PHE A 55 -3.51 -6.78 11.92
N HIS A 56 -3.77 -5.50 11.63
CA HIS A 56 -4.85 -5.06 10.75
C HIS A 56 -4.76 -5.75 9.40
N GLU A 57 -3.60 -5.69 8.73
CA GLU A 57 -3.40 -6.35 7.44
C GLU A 57 -3.64 -7.86 7.51
N ARG A 58 -3.15 -8.53 8.57
CA ARG A 58 -3.35 -9.99 8.72
C ARG A 58 -4.79 -10.38 8.97
N VAL A 59 -5.54 -9.57 9.68
CA VAL A 59 -6.98 -9.77 9.86
C VAL A 59 -7.71 -9.48 8.55
N TRP A 60 -7.35 -8.38 7.87
CA TRP A 60 -7.96 -7.96 6.63
C TRP A 60 -7.74 -8.97 5.48
N GLU A 61 -6.58 -9.61 5.41
CA GLU A 61 -6.28 -10.71 4.49
C GLU A 61 -7.22 -11.92 4.64
N ARG A 62 -7.87 -12.09 5.80
CA ARG A 62 -8.86 -13.16 6.02
C ARG A 62 -10.27 -12.75 5.61
N ILE A 63 -10.50 -11.46 5.44
CA ILE A 63 -11.80 -10.91 5.05
C ILE A 63 -11.88 -10.93 3.51
N SER A 64 -12.92 -11.59 2.98
CA SER A 64 -13.18 -11.69 1.54
C SER A 64 -13.98 -10.51 0.97
N TRP A 65 -14.44 -9.61 1.84
CA TRP A 65 -15.22 -8.42 1.46
C TRP A 65 -14.47 -7.55 0.46
N GLY A 66 -15.17 -7.10 -0.59
CA GLY A 66 -14.60 -6.25 -1.65
C GLY A 66 -13.66 -6.96 -2.64
N ARG A 67 -13.40 -8.28 -2.50
CA ARG A 67 -12.62 -9.02 -3.49
C ARG A 67 -13.44 -9.26 -4.76
N ILE A 68 -13.04 -8.60 -5.84
CA ILE A 68 -13.59 -8.85 -7.18
C ILE A 68 -12.89 -10.09 -7.74
N LYS A 69 -13.63 -11.19 -7.90
CA LYS A 69 -13.12 -12.34 -8.63
C LYS A 69 -12.97 -11.95 -10.10
N HIS A 70 -11.83 -12.28 -10.70
CA HIS A 70 -11.63 -12.06 -12.13
C HIS A 70 -12.74 -12.81 -12.90
N PRO A 71 -13.38 -12.22 -13.93
CA PRO A 71 -14.49 -12.85 -14.65
C PRO A 71 -14.13 -14.23 -15.23
N LEU A 72 -12.87 -14.43 -15.57
CA LEU A 72 -12.35 -15.70 -16.11
C LEU A 72 -11.83 -16.68 -15.04
N SER A 73 -11.89 -16.33 -13.75
CA SER A 73 -11.40 -17.20 -12.66
C SER A 73 -12.21 -18.49 -12.48
N SER A 74 -13.44 -18.52 -13.00
CA SER A 74 -14.30 -19.71 -13.00
C SER A 74 -14.04 -20.65 -14.17
N LEU A 75 -13.24 -20.25 -15.17
CA LEU A 75 -12.95 -21.11 -16.31
C LEU A 75 -11.96 -22.20 -15.88
N PRO A 76 -12.29 -23.49 -16.05
CA PRO A 76 -11.42 -24.57 -15.64
C PRO A 76 -10.22 -24.64 -16.59
N ILE A 77 -9.02 -24.36 -16.08
CA ILE A 77 -7.77 -24.51 -16.83
C ILE A 77 -7.39 -25.99 -16.79
N ASN A 78 -7.95 -26.78 -17.73
CA ASN A 78 -7.78 -28.23 -17.78
C ASN A 78 -6.40 -28.66 -18.33
N LYS A 79 -5.60 -27.72 -18.83
CA LYS A 79 -4.25 -27.95 -19.38
C LYS A 79 -3.33 -26.85 -18.92
N GLU A 80 -2.14 -27.21 -18.45
CA GLU A 80 -1.09 -26.23 -18.16
C GLU A 80 -0.76 -25.43 -19.43
N LEU A 81 -0.52 -24.14 -19.26
CA LEU A 81 -0.19 -23.23 -20.37
C LEU A 81 1.13 -23.68 -21.01
N THR A 82 1.10 -23.95 -22.31
CA THR A 82 2.32 -24.26 -23.05
C THR A 82 3.10 -22.98 -23.37
N PRO A 83 4.41 -23.06 -23.64
CA PRO A 83 5.19 -21.90 -24.08
C PRO A 83 4.65 -21.23 -25.37
N GLY A 84 3.93 -21.99 -26.21
CA GLY A 84 3.25 -21.45 -27.39
C GLY A 84 2.06 -20.57 -27.02
N ASP A 85 1.24 -21.01 -26.05
CA ASP A 85 0.08 -20.25 -25.55
C ASP A 85 0.52 -18.92 -24.93
N LEU A 86 1.64 -18.92 -24.20
CA LEU A 86 2.21 -17.71 -23.61
C LEU A 86 2.60 -16.67 -24.68
N LYS A 87 3.17 -17.12 -25.81
CA LYS A 87 3.50 -16.22 -26.93
C LYS A 87 2.25 -15.64 -27.58
N ILE A 88 1.18 -16.44 -27.73
CA ILE A 88 -0.10 -15.97 -28.27
C ILE A 88 -0.69 -14.90 -27.35
N ILE A 89 -0.72 -15.15 -26.04
CA ILE A 89 -1.20 -14.19 -25.03
C ILE A 89 -0.35 -12.91 -25.09
N GLN A 90 0.97 -13.02 -25.14
CA GLN A 90 1.87 -11.86 -25.21
C GLN A 90 1.62 -11.01 -26.45
N ASN A 91 1.46 -11.63 -27.63
CA ASN A 91 1.14 -10.93 -28.86
C ASN A 91 -0.25 -10.27 -28.80
N GLN A 92 -1.24 -10.93 -28.21
CA GLN A 92 -2.58 -10.39 -28.00
C GLN A 92 -2.54 -9.16 -27.10
N LEU A 93 -1.83 -9.24 -25.98
CA LEU A 93 -1.66 -8.15 -25.03
C LEU A 93 -0.89 -6.97 -25.67
N LYS A 94 0.09 -7.24 -26.54
CA LYS A 94 0.78 -6.21 -27.31
C LYS A 94 -0.14 -5.51 -28.31
N LYS A 95 -0.98 -6.27 -29.01
CA LYS A 95 -2.02 -5.72 -29.91
C LYS A 95 -3.03 -4.84 -29.16
N LEU A 96 -3.38 -5.22 -27.94
CA LEU A 96 -4.27 -4.46 -27.06
C LEU A 96 -3.58 -3.27 -26.36
N GLY A 97 -2.27 -3.10 -26.55
CA GLY A 97 -1.50 -1.98 -25.97
C GLY A 97 -1.22 -2.12 -24.47
N TYR A 98 -1.33 -3.32 -23.90
CA TYR A 98 -0.99 -3.58 -22.50
C TYR A 98 0.51 -3.78 -22.26
N ILE A 99 1.26 -4.13 -23.31
CA ILE A 99 2.71 -4.33 -23.28
C ILE A 99 3.33 -3.84 -24.58
N ASP A 100 4.54 -3.30 -24.48
CA ASP A 100 5.30 -2.71 -25.59
C ASP A 100 6.07 -3.73 -26.45
#